data_AF-A0A087CWI7-F1
#
_entry.id   AF-A0A087CWI7-F1
#
_cell.length_a   1.000
_cell.length_b   1.000
_cell.length_c   1.000
_cell.angle_alpha   90.00
_cell.angle_beta   90.00
_cell.angle_gamma   90.00
#
_symmetry.space_group_name_H-M   'P 1'
#
loop_
_entity.id
_entity.type
_entity.pdbx_description
1 polymer ?
#
loop_
_entity_poly.entity_id
_entity_poly.type
_entity_poly.pdbx_seq_one_letter_code
_entity_poly.pdbx_strand_id
1 'polypeptide(L)'
;MKLKLAPIIDPSVRKPSPKPVRVDLRKVFTFGTALWAIALEVCMILLAIGINAERAQTMCAAGTVVGVLMLVWEHFDRWDYRRLGE
;
A
#
# COMPACT_ATOMS: atom_id res chain seq x y z
N MET A 1 23.74 37.32 4.36
CA MET A 1 23.62 35.86 4.19
C MET A 1 22.39 35.39 4.97
N LYS A 2 21.20 35.36 4.34
CA LYS A 2 19.91 35.11 5.02
C LYS A 2 19.83 33.64 5.46
N LEU A 3 19.70 33.44 6.77
CA LEU A 3 19.71 32.14 7.44
C LEU A 3 18.56 31.23 6.96
N LYS A 4 18.91 30.12 6.30
CA LYS A 4 18.03 28.99 5.93
C LYS A 4 17.40 28.25 7.13
N LEU A 5 17.60 28.73 8.36
CA LEU A 5 17.17 28.10 9.62
C LEU A 5 15.84 28.63 10.17
N ALA A 6 15.29 29.70 9.59
CA ALA A 6 14.02 30.30 10.02
C ALA A 6 12.86 29.28 10.22
N PRO A 7 12.69 28.23 9.39
CA PRO A 7 11.57 27.29 9.55
C PRO A 7 11.69 26.35 10.76
N ILE A 8 12.87 26.23 11.38
CA ILE A 8 13.10 25.36 12.55
C ILE A 8 12.79 26.11 13.85
N ILE A 9 13.04 27.42 13.88
CA ILE A 9 12.90 28.27 15.07
C ILE A 9 11.47 28.83 15.18
N ASP A 10 10.81 29.10 14.05
CA ASP A 10 9.45 29.63 14.02
C ASP A 10 8.55 28.76 13.12
N PRO A 11 7.65 27.95 13.71
CA PRO A 11 6.76 27.08 12.95
C PRO A 11 5.74 27.85 12.10
N SER A 12 5.52 29.15 12.35
CA SER A 12 4.61 30.00 11.56
C SER A 12 5.16 30.34 10.17
N VAL A 13 6.48 30.25 9.99
CA VAL A 13 7.16 30.49 8.69
C VAL A 13 7.28 29.19 7.88
N ARG A 14 6.70 28.09 8.37
CA ARG A 14 6.72 26.79 7.68
C ARG A 14 5.93 26.91 6.37
N LYS A 15 6.60 26.58 5.26
CA LYS A 15 5.95 26.46 3.95
C LYS A 15 4.74 25.52 4.11
N PRO A 16 3.55 25.86 3.57
CA PRO A 16 2.39 24.99 3.66
C PRO A 16 2.76 23.60 3.15
N SER A 17 2.31 22.56 3.87
CA SER A 17 2.56 21.17 3.48
C SER A 17 2.15 20.99 2.01
N PRO A 18 2.99 20.39 1.16
CA PRO A 18 2.64 20.15 -0.22
C PRO A 18 1.31 19.39 -0.27
N LYS A 19 0.46 19.76 -1.22
CA LYS A 19 -0.82 19.07 -1.39
C LYS A 19 -0.55 17.57 -1.60
N PRO A 20 -1.27 16.67 -0.91
CA PRO A 20 -1.12 15.25 -1.11
C PRO A 20 -1.27 14.92 -2.59
N VAL A 21 -0.32 14.17 -3.13
CA VAL A 21 -0.45 13.67 -4.50
C VAL A 21 -1.60 12.69 -4.51
N ARG A 22 -2.60 12.95 -5.36
CA ARG A 22 -3.76 12.07 -5.52
C ARG A 22 -3.38 10.88 -6.39
N VAL A 23 -2.66 9.93 -5.80
CA VAL A 23 -2.50 8.60 -6.36
C VAL A 23 -3.74 7.77 -6.05
N ASP A 24 -4.25 7.02 -7.03
CA ASP A 24 -5.35 6.09 -6.81
C ASP A 24 -4.80 4.83 -6.11
N LEU A 25 -4.70 4.87 -4.76
CA LEU A 25 -4.17 3.76 -3.96
C LEU A 25 -4.92 2.45 -4.28
N ARG A 26 -6.24 2.51 -4.46
CA ARG A 26 -7.06 1.34 -4.82
C ARG A 26 -6.52 0.65 -6.05
N LYS A 27 -6.18 1.41 -7.11
CA LYS A 27 -5.65 0.83 -8.36
C LYS A 27 -4.31 0.15 -8.06
N VAL A 28 -3.40 0.86 -7.39
CA VAL A 28 -2.06 0.33 -7.06
C VAL A 28 -2.15 -0.94 -6.22
N PHE A 29 -2.94 -0.94 -5.15
CA PHE A 29 -3.13 -2.11 -4.30
C PHE A 29 -3.85 -3.25 -5.03
N THR A 30 -4.79 -2.96 -5.92
CA THR A 30 -5.46 -4.00 -6.72
C THR A 30 -4.47 -4.70 -7.64
N PHE A 31 -3.65 -3.95 -8.39
CA PHE A 31 -2.65 -4.54 -9.28
C PHE A 31 -1.58 -5.32 -8.51
N GLY A 32 -1.08 -4.77 -7.40
CA GLY A 32 -0.11 -5.47 -6.55
C GLY A 32 -0.68 -6.77 -5.96
N THR A 33 -1.90 -6.74 -5.44
CA THR A 33 -2.57 -7.91 -4.86
C THR A 33 -2.87 -8.97 -5.92
N ALA A 34 -3.32 -8.56 -7.11
CA ALA A 34 -3.58 -9.48 -8.22
C ALA A 34 -2.29 -10.18 -8.67
N LEU A 35 -1.18 -9.45 -8.75
CA LEU A 35 0.12 -10.04 -9.09
C LEU A 35 0.56 -11.08 -8.06
N TRP A 36 0.43 -10.77 -6.77
CA TRP A 36 0.73 -11.72 -5.69
C TRP A 36 -0.18 -12.96 -5.72
N ALA A 37 -1.47 -12.79 -5.99
CA ALA A 37 -2.41 -13.89 -6.11
C ALA A 37 -2.08 -14.81 -7.28
N ILE A 38 -1.73 -14.25 -8.44
CA ILE A 38 -1.29 -15.04 -9.61
C ILE A 38 0.00 -15.79 -9.28
N ALA A 39 0.98 -15.14 -8.66
CA ALA A 39 2.22 -15.80 -8.26
C ALA A 39 1.99 -16.92 -7.24
N LEU A 40 1.05 -16.73 -6.30
CA LEU A 40 0.65 -17.75 -5.34
C LEU A 40 0.04 -18.97 -6.05
N GLU A 41 -0.85 -18.75 -7.02
CA GLU A 41 -1.47 -19.81 -7.81
C GLU A 41 -0.42 -20.64 -8.56
N VAL A 42 0.55 -19.97 -9.19
CA VAL A 42 1.69 -20.64 -9.85
C VAL A 42 2.49 -21.47 -8.84
N CYS A 43 2.78 -20.94 -7.65
CA CYS A 43 3.50 -21.69 -6.61
C CYS A 43 2.72 -22.92 -6.12
N MET A 44 1.39 -22.83 -6.01
CA MET A 44 0.53 -23.97 -5.67
C MET A 44 0.62 -25.08 -6.72
N ILE A 45 0.61 -24.72 -8.00
CA ILE A 45 0.75 -25.68 -9.10
C ILE A 45 2.13 -26.34 -9.07
N LEU A 46 3.20 -25.57 -8.87
CA LEU A 46 4.57 -26.09 -8.76
C LEU A 46 4.70 -27.12 -7.63
N LEU A 47 4.12 -26.84 -6.47
CA LEU A 47 4.11 -27.78 -5.34
C LEU A 47 3.28 -29.03 -5.63
N ALA A 48 2.14 -28.88 -6.32
CA ALA A 48 1.30 -30.02 -6.70
C ALA A 48 2.00 -31.00 -7.65
N ILE A 49 2.92 -30.52 -8.49
CA ILE A 49 3.76 -31.37 -9.36
C ILE A 49 5.10 -31.79 -8.72
N GLY A 50 5.30 -31.51 -7.44
CA GLY A 50 6.46 -31.96 -6.65
C GLY A 50 7.70 -31.05 -6.73
N ILE A 51 7.58 -29.85 -7.28
CA ILE A 51 8.67 -28.85 -7.26
C ILE A 51 8.64 -28.11 -5.93
N ASN A 52 9.76 -28.11 -5.22
CA ASN A 52 9.87 -27.42 -3.93
C ASN A 52 9.85 -25.89 -4.13
N ALA A 53 8.67 -25.30 -3.91
CA ALA A 53 8.43 -23.86 -3.95
C ALA A 53 7.84 -23.33 -2.62
N GLU A 54 7.98 -24.05 -1.50
CA GLU A 54 7.31 -23.74 -0.23
C GLU A 54 7.63 -22.33 0.28
N ARG A 55 8.90 -21.92 0.17
CA ARG A 55 9.34 -20.57 0.56
C ARG A 55 8.68 -19.50 -0.31
N ALA A 56 8.66 -19.71 -1.63
CA ALA A 56 8.05 -18.78 -2.58
C ALA A 56 6.54 -18.71 -2.37
N GLN A 57 5.88 -19.84 -2.15
CA GLN A 57 4.46 -19.93 -1.82
C GLN A 57 4.14 -19.15 -0.55
N THR A 58 4.92 -19.32 0.53
CA THR A 58 4.71 -18.60 1.80
C THR A 58 4.85 -17.09 1.62
N MET A 59 5.85 -16.65 0.85
CA MET A 59 6.03 -15.24 0.51
C MET A 59 4.86 -14.69 -0.31
N CYS A 60 4.40 -15.44 -1.31
CA CYS A 60 3.26 -15.03 -2.13
C CYS A 60 1.96 -14.98 -1.33
N ALA A 61 1.75 -15.94 -0.43
CA ALA A 61 0.60 -15.96 0.47
C ALA A 61 0.60 -14.73 1.39
N ALA A 62 1.74 -14.42 2.00
CA ALA A 62 1.89 -13.23 2.83
C ALA A 62 1.65 -11.94 2.03
N GLY A 63 2.21 -11.84 0.81
CA GLY A 63 1.99 -10.70 -0.08
C GLY A 63 0.52 -10.50 -0.45
N THR A 64 -0.19 -11.58 -0.79
CA THR A 64 -1.63 -11.56 -1.07
C THR A 64 -2.44 -11.13 0.14
N VAL A 65 -2.15 -11.69 1.33
CA VAL A 65 -2.85 -11.33 2.58
C VAL A 65 -2.65 -9.85 2.90
N VAL A 66 -1.42 -9.35 2.86
CA VAL A 66 -1.13 -7.92 3.11
C VAL A 66 -1.83 -7.04 2.08
N GLY A 67 -1.83 -7.42 0.80
CA GLY A 67 -2.53 -6.69 -0.26
C GLY A 67 -4.04 -6.60 -0.04
N VAL A 68 -4.67 -7.72 0.33
CA VAL A 68 -6.11 -7.75 0.67
C VAL A 68 -6.41 -6.87 1.88
N LEU A 69 -5.61 -6.95 2.94
CA LEU A 69 -5.77 -6.11 4.13
C LEU A 69 -5.68 -4.61 3.80
N MET A 70 -4.73 -4.22 2.93
CA MET A 70 -4.61 -2.84 2.45
C MET A 70 -5.81 -2.38 1.62
N LEU A 71 -6.36 -3.25 0.77
CA LEU A 71 -7.58 -2.96 0.01
C LEU A 71 -8.81 -2.79 0.91
N VAL A 72 -8.93 -3.64 1.93
CA VAL A 72 -10.00 -3.55 2.94
C VAL A 72 -9.86 -2.25 3.72
N TRP A 73 -8.65 -1.93 4.18
CA TRP A 73 -8.37 -0.68 4.88
C TRP A 73 -8.74 0.54 4.02
N GLU A 74 -8.33 0.59 2.76
CA GLU A 74 -8.67 1.72 1.88
C GLU A 74 -10.17 1.80 1.56
N HIS A 75 -10.86 0.65 1.51
CA HIS A 75 -12.31 0.65 1.36
C HIS A 75 -12.98 1.32 2.57
N PHE A 76 -12.53 1.02 3.78
CA PHE A 76 -13.04 1.63 5.02
C PHE A 76 -12.63 3.10 5.16
N ASP A 77 -11.38 3.45 4.91
CA ASP A 77 -10.87 4.82 4.98
C ASP A 77 -11.67 5.75 4.05
N ARG A 78 -11.94 5.32 2.81
CA ARG A 78 -12.78 6.06 1.86
C ARG A 78 -14.25 6.15 2.27
N TRP A 79 -14.74 5.19 3.04
CA TRP A 79 -16.09 5.23 3.60
C TRP A 79 -16.17 6.20 4.77
N ASP A 80 -15.14 6.27 5.60
CA ASP A 80 -15.06 7.18 6.74
C ASP A 80 -15.01 8.64 6.32
N TYR A 81 -14.23 8.99 5.28
CA TYR A 81 -14.25 10.35 4.71
C TYR A 81 -15.64 10.80 4.25
N ARG A 82 -16.48 9.87 3.76
CA ARG A 82 -17.85 10.21 3.34
C ARG A 82 -18.78 10.42 4.54
N ARG A 83 -18.49 9.79 5.68
CA ARG A 83 -19.25 9.93 6.93
C ARG A 83 -18.87 11.19 7.71
N LEU A 84 -17.59 11.57 7.69
CA LEU A 84 -17.08 12.77 8.38
C LEU A 84 -17.30 14.07 7.59
N GLY A 85 -17.75 13.98 6.34
CA GLY A 85 -18.08 15.11 5.48
C GLY A 85 -19.57 15.52 5.50
N GLU A 86 -20.41 14.79 6.22
CA GLU A 86 -21.73 15.22 6.71
C GLU A 86 -21.58 15.80 8.12
#